data_AF-A0A7C5ME79-F1
#
_entry.id   AF-A0A7C5ME79-F1
#
_cell.length_a   1.000
_cell.length_b   1.000
_cell.length_c   1.000
_cell.angle_alpha   90.00
_cell.angle_beta   90.00
_cell.angle_gamma   90.00
#
_symmetry.space_group_name_H-M   'P 1'
#
loop_
_entity.id
_entity.type
_entity.pdbx_description
1 polymer ?
#
loop_
_entity_poly.entity_id
_entity_poly.type
_entity_poly.pdbx_seq_one_letter_code
_entity_poly.pdbx_strand_id
1 'polypeptide(L)'
;MYYHKILFHLHHFLYNCCESRYDPFLSTIIFISQIYIHEHVYEYMVGTMFDISSTTTRPPKRSAFLKLLVLNLLRGKQMHGYEIMKELERIFGWHTVNPGVLYRLMRNLKNEGFVKIVEERERGKKVYEITSEGVEYLKERKEDLNKILEKIARIREVMKIGGKDLIGVISLLVENISEISTSQKDAIKEKISEFVQTIWNILETKGEQK
;
A
#
# COMPACT_ATOMS: atom_id res chain seq x y z
N MET A 1 5.64 16.54 -14.07
CA MET A 1 5.00 17.82 -14.47
C MET A 1 4.44 17.83 -15.90
N TYR A 2 4.96 17.03 -16.85
CA TYR A 2 4.47 17.01 -18.25
C TYR A 2 3.17 16.19 -18.48
N TYR A 3 2.98 15.06 -17.80
CA TYR A 3 1.80 14.19 -17.99
C TYR A 3 0.48 14.82 -17.50
N HIS A 4 0.53 15.63 -16.43
CA HIS A 4 -0.69 16.23 -15.86
C HIS A 4 -1.31 17.31 -16.75
N LYS A 5 -0.47 18.07 -17.48
CA LYS A 5 -0.94 19.09 -18.45
C LYS A 5 -1.56 18.46 -19.70
N ILE A 6 -1.05 17.31 -20.14
CA ILE A 6 -1.59 16.58 -21.31
C ILE A 6 -2.97 15.99 -20.97
N LEU A 7 -3.12 15.39 -19.79
CA LEU A 7 -4.42 14.87 -19.31
C LEU A 7 -5.45 15.98 -19.07
N PHE A 8 -5.05 17.14 -18.55
CA PHE A 8 -5.94 18.28 -18.34
C PHE A 8 -6.43 18.90 -19.66
N HIS A 9 -5.56 19.01 -20.67
CA HIS A 9 -5.96 19.48 -22.00
C HIS A 9 -6.83 18.47 -22.75
N LEU A 10 -6.58 17.16 -22.61
CA LEU A 10 -7.48 16.12 -23.14
C LEU A 10 -8.85 16.15 -22.46
N HIS A 11 -8.91 16.34 -21.13
CA HIS A 11 -10.16 16.48 -20.40
C HIS A 11 -10.98 17.69 -20.88
N HIS A 12 -10.35 18.86 -21.01
CA HIS A 12 -11.03 20.07 -21.49
C HIS A 12 -11.43 20.01 -22.97
N PHE A 13 -10.64 19.33 -23.82
CA PHE A 13 -10.94 19.13 -25.24
C PHE A 13 -12.10 18.14 -25.44
N LEU A 14 -12.15 17.07 -24.63
CA LEU A 14 -13.21 16.07 -24.67
C LEU A 14 -14.52 16.59 -24.04
N TYR A 15 -14.46 17.45 -23.02
CA TYR A 15 -15.65 18.04 -22.40
C TYR A 15 -16.33 19.07 -23.31
N ASN A 16 -15.55 19.87 -24.07
CA ASN A 16 -16.10 20.89 -24.98
C ASN A 16 -16.47 20.36 -26.38
N CYS A 17 -15.98 19.18 -26.78
CA CYS A 17 -16.38 18.55 -28.05
C CYS A 17 -17.70 17.75 -27.95
N CYS A 18 -18.26 17.58 -26.76
CA CYS A 18 -19.27 16.56 -26.51
C CYS A 18 -20.59 17.11 -25.95
N GLU A 19 -21.13 18.17 -26.55
CA GLU A 19 -22.54 18.53 -26.36
C GLU A 19 -23.51 17.65 -27.19
N SER A 20 -23.04 16.60 -27.89
CA SER A 20 -23.94 15.85 -28.80
C SER A 20 -23.70 14.34 -28.98
N ARG A 21 -22.81 13.66 -28.23
CA ARG A 21 -22.73 12.18 -28.35
C ARG A 21 -22.14 11.48 -27.13
N TYR A 22 -22.99 10.78 -26.39
CA TYR A 22 -22.59 9.91 -25.28
C TYR A 22 -21.76 8.72 -25.82
N ASP A 23 -20.44 8.70 -25.55
CA ASP A 23 -19.54 7.61 -25.97
C ASP A 23 -19.15 6.73 -24.75
N PRO A 24 -19.62 5.47 -24.69
CA PRO A 24 -19.33 4.52 -23.60
C PRO A 24 -17.84 4.16 -23.44
N PHE A 25 -17.02 4.36 -24.47
CA PHE A 25 -15.58 4.09 -24.40
C PHE A 25 -14.86 5.17 -23.60
N LEU A 26 -15.31 6.42 -23.69
CA LEU A 26 -14.71 7.54 -22.96
C LEU A 26 -14.99 7.44 -21.45
N SER A 27 -16.21 7.05 -21.06
CA SER A 27 -16.56 6.82 -19.65
C SER A 27 -15.76 5.65 -19.05
N THR A 28 -15.50 4.61 -19.84
CA THR A 28 -14.70 3.46 -19.42
C THR A 28 -13.22 3.83 -19.25
N ILE A 29 -12.67 4.65 -20.15
CA ILE A 29 -11.29 5.15 -20.03
C ILE A 29 -11.13 6.08 -18.83
N ILE A 30 -12.09 6.98 -18.59
CA ILE A 30 -12.10 7.84 -17.39
C ILE A 30 -12.19 6.98 -16.12
N PHE A 31 -13.09 6.00 -16.08
CA PHE A 31 -13.23 5.08 -14.95
C PHE A 31 -11.98 4.24 -14.69
N ILE A 32 -11.34 3.70 -15.75
CA ILE A 32 -10.07 2.98 -15.65
C ILE A 32 -8.96 3.91 -15.16
N SER A 33 -8.91 5.17 -15.63
CA SER A 33 -7.91 6.14 -15.17
C SER A 33 -8.12 6.57 -13.71
N GLN A 34 -9.37 6.70 -13.25
CA GLN A 34 -9.71 7.00 -11.86
C GLN A 34 -9.33 5.81 -10.95
N ILE A 35 -9.59 4.57 -11.37
CA ILE A 35 -9.12 3.36 -10.67
C ILE A 35 -7.58 3.33 -10.62
N TYR A 36 -6.91 3.64 -11.73
CA TYR A 36 -5.44 3.60 -11.83
C TYR A 36 -4.77 4.65 -10.93
N ILE A 37 -5.36 5.84 -10.82
CA ILE A 37 -4.88 6.90 -9.93
C ILE A 37 -5.16 6.51 -8.47
N HIS A 38 -6.34 5.99 -8.15
CA HIS A 38 -6.70 5.58 -6.80
C HIS A 38 -5.82 4.41 -6.31
N GLU A 39 -5.47 3.45 -7.16
CA GLU A 39 -4.57 2.33 -6.79
C GLU A 39 -3.13 2.84 -6.60
N HIS A 40 -2.60 3.67 -7.52
CA HIS A 40 -1.23 4.16 -7.46
C HIS A 40 -0.97 5.23 -6.38
N VAL A 41 -1.92 6.11 -6.10
CA VAL A 41 -1.80 7.14 -5.05
C VAL A 41 -1.87 6.50 -3.67
N TYR A 42 -2.76 5.51 -3.48
CA TYR A 42 -2.85 4.77 -2.22
C TYR A 42 -1.61 3.90 -2.00
N GLU A 43 -1.07 3.23 -3.04
CA GLU A 43 0.22 2.53 -2.97
C GLU A 43 1.42 3.46 -2.74
N TYR A 44 1.35 4.71 -3.20
CA TYR A 44 2.38 5.73 -2.96
C TYR A 44 2.31 6.28 -1.53
N MET A 45 1.10 6.62 -1.04
CA MET A 45 0.89 7.14 0.32
C MET A 45 1.07 6.11 1.43
N VAL A 46 0.52 4.90 1.28
CA VAL A 46 0.81 3.79 2.20
C VAL A 46 2.30 3.42 2.12
N GLY A 47 2.85 3.55 0.92
CA GLY A 47 4.27 3.41 0.64
C GLY A 47 5.17 4.35 1.44
N THR A 48 4.84 5.63 1.48
CA THR A 48 5.55 6.62 2.29
C THR A 48 5.20 6.50 3.77
N MET A 49 4.02 6.03 4.14
CA MET A 49 3.65 5.71 5.53
C MET A 49 4.49 4.55 6.10
N PHE A 50 5.02 3.68 5.24
CA PHE A 50 6.10 2.73 5.56
C PHE A 50 7.51 3.36 5.58
N ASP A 51 7.72 4.57 5.12
CA ASP A 51 9.01 5.28 5.10
C ASP A 51 9.12 6.42 6.14
N ILE A 52 8.03 6.82 6.83
CA ILE A 52 8.06 7.87 7.86
C ILE A 52 8.52 7.28 9.21
N SER A 53 9.79 6.92 9.29
CA SER A 53 10.63 7.00 10.50
C SER A 53 11.93 6.20 10.30
N SER A 54 12.96 6.81 9.71
CA SER A 54 14.34 6.37 9.95
C SER A 54 15.33 7.49 9.63
N THR A 55 15.78 8.20 10.66
CA THR A 55 17.16 8.68 10.76
C THR A 55 18.08 7.46 10.84
N THR A 56 18.21 6.70 9.74
CA THR A 56 19.23 5.67 9.50
C THR A 56 19.06 5.12 8.09
N THR A 57 20.18 4.71 7.51
CA THR A 57 20.49 4.55 6.09
C THR A 57 19.69 3.46 5.36
N ARG A 58 18.97 3.88 4.30
CA ARG A 58 18.36 3.08 3.21
C ARG A 58 17.31 2.05 3.66
N PRO A 59 16.01 2.26 3.39
CA PRO A 59 14.98 1.27 3.67
C PRO A 59 15.22 0.00 2.84
N PRO A 60 14.92 -1.20 3.38
CA PRO A 60 14.96 -2.43 2.58
C PRO A 60 13.99 -2.27 1.41
N LYS A 61 14.46 -2.52 0.18
CA LYS A 61 13.61 -2.52 -1.04
C LYS A 61 12.30 -3.25 -0.71
N ARG A 62 11.11 -2.69 -1.01
CA ARG A 62 9.78 -3.27 -0.70
C ARG A 62 9.67 -4.79 -0.92
N SER A 63 10.36 -5.29 -1.94
CA SER A 63 10.51 -6.73 -2.25
C SER A 63 11.10 -7.56 -1.08
N ALA A 64 12.10 -7.07 -0.36
CA ALA A 64 12.75 -7.75 0.76
C ALA A 64 11.85 -7.87 1.99
N PHE A 65 11.06 -6.84 2.28
CA PHE A 65 10.05 -6.86 3.35
C PHE A 65 8.99 -7.94 3.08
N LEU A 66 8.39 -7.88 1.88
CA LEU A 66 7.32 -8.79 1.50
C LEU A 66 7.84 -10.23 1.39
N LYS A 67 9.09 -10.41 0.97
CA LYS A 67 9.79 -11.70 0.95
C LYS A 67 9.80 -12.37 2.33
N LEU A 68 10.25 -11.66 3.36
CA LEU A 68 10.32 -12.20 4.72
C LEU A 68 8.95 -12.56 5.27
N LEU A 69 7.93 -11.73 5.02
CA LEU A 69 6.56 -12.01 5.44
C LEU A 69 5.99 -13.26 4.75
N VAL A 70 6.15 -13.37 3.44
CA VAL A 70 5.65 -14.52 2.67
C VAL A 70 6.32 -15.81 3.11
N LEU A 71 7.64 -15.81 3.30
CA LEU A 71 8.35 -16.97 3.83
C LEU A 71 7.86 -17.31 5.25
N ASN A 72 7.66 -16.31 6.11
CA ASN A 72 7.16 -16.55 7.46
C ASN A 72 5.74 -17.15 7.47
N LEU A 73 4.87 -16.73 6.54
CA LEU A 73 3.56 -17.36 6.34
C LEU A 73 3.68 -18.83 5.93
N LEU A 74 4.53 -19.12 4.94
CA LEU A 74 4.74 -20.47 4.41
C LEU A 74 5.45 -21.41 5.39
N ARG A 75 6.20 -20.86 6.35
CA ARG A 75 6.74 -21.62 7.49
C ARG A 75 5.64 -22.17 8.40
N GLY A 76 4.49 -21.50 8.50
CA GLY A 76 3.38 -21.93 9.34
C GLY A 76 2.52 -23.03 8.69
N LYS A 77 2.34 -22.97 7.37
CA LYS A 77 1.63 -23.99 6.58
C LYS A 77 1.90 -23.80 5.08
N GLN A 78 1.74 -24.87 4.31
CA GLN A 78 1.61 -24.76 2.86
C GLN A 78 0.38 -23.91 2.48
N MET A 79 0.49 -23.08 1.46
CA MET A 79 -0.58 -22.16 1.06
C MET A 79 -0.68 -22.01 -0.45
N HIS A 80 -1.90 -21.81 -0.94
CA HIS A 80 -2.14 -21.28 -2.28
C HIS A 80 -1.77 -19.80 -2.37
N GLY A 81 -1.40 -19.33 -3.57
CA GLY A 81 -1.11 -17.90 -3.80
C GLY A 81 -2.22 -16.95 -3.34
N TYR A 82 -3.49 -17.36 -3.49
CA TYR A 82 -4.63 -16.58 -3.00
C TYR A 82 -4.77 -16.58 -1.47
N GLU A 83 -4.41 -17.68 -0.80
CA GLU A 83 -4.39 -17.70 0.67
C GLU A 83 -3.29 -16.80 1.21
N ILE A 84 -2.12 -16.79 0.57
CA ILE A 84 -1.02 -15.87 0.92
C ILE A 84 -1.51 -14.41 0.80
N MET A 85 -2.22 -14.08 -0.28
CA MET A 85 -2.81 -12.75 -0.47
C MET A 85 -3.77 -12.38 0.65
N LYS A 86 -4.71 -13.27 1.01
CA LYS A 86 -5.64 -13.06 2.13
C LYS A 86 -4.95 -12.87 3.47
N GLU A 87 -3.92 -13.66 3.76
CA GLU A 87 -3.17 -13.52 5.01
C GLU A 87 -2.39 -12.20 5.04
N LEU A 88 -1.80 -11.77 3.92
CA LEU A 88 -1.15 -10.47 3.81
C LEU A 88 -2.17 -9.32 4.00
N GLU A 89 -3.34 -9.40 3.37
CA GLU A 89 -4.44 -8.46 3.59
C GLU A 89 -4.88 -8.42 5.05
N ARG A 90 -4.93 -9.57 5.75
CA ARG A 90 -5.27 -9.62 7.17
C ARG A 90 -4.17 -9.06 8.07
N ILE A 91 -2.90 -9.25 7.69
CA ILE A 91 -1.73 -8.73 8.41
C ILE A 91 -1.67 -7.22 8.30
N PHE A 92 -1.85 -6.67 7.10
CA PHE A 92 -1.92 -5.23 6.89
C PHE A 92 -3.27 -4.69 7.35
N GLY A 93 -4.39 -5.09 6.77
CA GLY A 93 -5.72 -4.61 7.17
C GLY A 93 -6.05 -3.18 6.72
N TRP A 94 -5.05 -2.44 6.23
CA TRP A 94 -5.17 -1.12 5.60
C TRP A 94 -4.63 -1.09 4.16
N HIS A 95 -4.10 -2.21 3.67
CA HIS A 95 -3.45 -2.30 2.38
C HIS A 95 -3.57 -3.70 1.78
N THR A 96 -3.85 -3.74 0.48
CA THR A 96 -3.88 -4.96 -0.31
C THR A 96 -2.63 -5.04 -1.19
N VAL A 97 -1.95 -6.18 -1.16
CA VAL A 97 -0.79 -6.43 -2.02
C VAL A 97 -1.28 -6.74 -3.43
N ASN A 98 -0.82 -5.96 -4.41
CA ASN A 98 -1.17 -6.21 -5.80
C ASN A 98 -0.80 -7.65 -6.24
N PRO A 99 -1.70 -8.38 -6.91
CA PRO A 99 -1.45 -9.76 -7.36
C PRO A 99 -0.18 -9.93 -8.18
N GLY A 100 0.10 -9.00 -9.10
CA GLY A 100 1.29 -9.05 -9.94
C GLY A 100 2.59 -8.95 -9.14
N VAL A 101 2.61 -8.16 -8.06
CA VAL A 101 3.75 -8.07 -7.14
C VAL A 101 3.96 -9.40 -6.42
N LEU A 102 2.89 -9.99 -5.88
CA LEU A 102 2.96 -11.26 -5.19
C LEU A 102 3.43 -12.37 -6.13
N TYR A 103 2.86 -12.51 -7.33
CA TYR A 103 3.25 -13.57 -8.27
C TYR A 103 4.70 -13.42 -8.76
N ARG A 104 5.19 -12.19 -8.97
CA ARG A 104 6.62 -11.97 -9.26
C ARG A 104 7.50 -12.38 -8.09
N LEU A 105 7.12 -12.03 -6.87
CA LEU A 105 7.84 -12.45 -5.67
C LEU A 105 7.86 -13.97 -5.53
N MET A 106 6.73 -14.65 -5.71
CA MET A 106 6.65 -16.12 -5.64
C MET A 106 7.54 -16.79 -6.68
N ARG A 107 7.61 -16.24 -7.90
CA ARG A 107 8.53 -16.73 -8.94
C ARG A 107 9.99 -16.57 -8.51
N ASN A 108 10.35 -15.42 -7.94
CA ASN A 108 11.71 -15.15 -7.47
C ASN A 108 12.09 -16.08 -6.32
N LEU A 109 11.22 -16.22 -5.32
CA LEU A 109 11.42 -17.15 -4.20
C LEU A 109 11.64 -18.59 -4.66
N LYS A 110 10.92 -19.02 -5.70
CA LYS A 110 11.10 -20.35 -6.30
C LYS A 110 12.46 -20.46 -6.99
N ASN A 111 12.82 -19.47 -7.80
CA ASN A 111 14.09 -19.44 -8.54
C ASN A 111 15.30 -19.38 -7.58
N GLU A 112 15.15 -18.72 -6.44
CA GLU A 112 16.14 -18.65 -5.37
C GLU A 112 16.18 -19.93 -4.52
N GLY A 113 15.27 -20.89 -4.75
CA GLY A 113 15.22 -22.16 -4.02
C GLY A 113 14.60 -22.08 -2.63
N PHE A 114 14.02 -20.95 -2.23
CA PHE A 114 13.42 -20.76 -0.89
C PHE A 114 12.00 -21.30 -0.76
N VAL A 115 11.31 -21.51 -1.88
CA VAL A 115 9.98 -22.15 -1.91
C VAL A 115 9.90 -23.14 -3.06
N LYS A 116 9.10 -24.18 -2.90
CA LYS A 116 8.77 -25.16 -3.95
C LYS A 116 7.26 -25.24 -4.16
N ILE A 117 6.86 -25.76 -5.32
CA ILE A 117 5.46 -26.06 -5.62
C ILE A 117 5.25 -27.54 -5.31
N VAL A 118 4.32 -27.84 -4.41
CA VAL A 118 4.03 -29.22 -3.99
C VAL A 118 2.78 -29.79 -4.65
N GLU A 119 1.89 -28.92 -5.14
CA GLU A 119 0.68 -29.32 -5.83
C GLU A 119 0.37 -28.30 -6.94
N GLU A 120 0.01 -28.81 -8.12
CA GLU A 120 -0.51 -28.02 -9.23
C GLU A 120 -1.89 -28.57 -9.57
N ARG A 121 -2.94 -27.85 -9.12
CA ARG A 121 -4.33 -28.21 -9.40
C ARG A 121 -4.79 -27.69 -10.75
N GLU A 122 -5.92 -28.22 -11.22
CA GLU A 122 -6.60 -27.71 -12.41
C GLU A 122 -6.76 -26.18 -12.37
N ARG A 123 -6.62 -25.55 -13.54
CA ARG A 123 -6.59 -24.09 -13.75
C ARG A 123 -5.37 -23.36 -13.17
N GLY A 124 -4.24 -24.05 -12.99
CA GLY A 124 -2.95 -23.40 -12.68
C GLY A 124 -2.81 -22.91 -11.24
N LYS A 125 -3.62 -23.43 -10.31
CA LYS A 125 -3.53 -23.10 -8.89
C LYS A 125 -2.37 -23.88 -8.25
N LYS A 126 -1.34 -23.14 -7.82
CA LYS A 126 -0.13 -23.68 -7.20
C LYS A 126 -0.21 -23.62 -5.68
N VAL A 127 0.11 -24.72 -5.02
CA VAL A 127 0.38 -24.76 -3.57
C VAL A 127 1.87 -24.61 -3.37
N TYR A 128 2.25 -23.66 -2.52
CA TYR A 128 3.63 -23.37 -2.19
C TYR A 128 3.98 -23.93 -0.81
N GLU A 129 5.19 -24.46 -0.69
CA GLU A 129 5.80 -24.89 0.56
C GLU A 129 7.18 -24.22 0.69
N ILE A 130 7.54 -23.79 1.91
CA ILE A 130 8.90 -23.31 2.18
C ILE A 130 9.90 -24.47 2.13
N THR A 131 11.11 -24.22 1.64
CA THR A 131 12.20 -25.21 1.65
C THR A 131 13.08 -25.07 2.90
N SER A 132 13.99 -26.01 3.11
CA SER A 132 14.99 -25.92 4.19
C SER A 132 15.85 -24.66 4.05
N GLU A 133 16.24 -24.31 2.82
CA GLU A 133 17.00 -23.11 2.48
C GLU A 133 16.19 -21.84 2.80
N GLY A 134 14.89 -21.84 2.50
CA GLY A 134 14.01 -20.73 2.85
C GLY A 134 13.83 -20.56 4.36
N VAL A 135 13.79 -21.66 5.11
CA VAL A 135 13.74 -21.63 6.58
C VAL A 135 15.05 -21.08 7.15
N GLU A 136 16.20 -21.47 6.61
CA GLU A 136 17.50 -20.97 7.06
C GLU A 136 17.64 -19.47 6.76
N TYR A 137 17.24 -19.04 5.56
CA TYR A 137 17.18 -17.62 5.20
C TYR A 137 16.34 -16.80 6.19
N LEU A 138 15.20 -17.32 6.64
CA LEU A 138 14.38 -16.67 7.66
C LEU A 138 15.09 -16.56 9.02
N LYS A 139 15.87 -17.58 9.43
CA LYS A 139 16.60 -17.55 10.69
C LYS A 139 17.71 -16.51 10.67
N GLU A 140 18.49 -16.47 9.58
CA GLU A 140 19.54 -15.47 9.38
C GLU A 140 19.00 -14.03 9.43
N ARG A 141 17.72 -13.85 9.07
CA ARG A 141 17.04 -12.55 8.99
C ARG A 141 15.96 -12.37 10.05
N LYS A 142 16.04 -13.11 11.15
CA LYS A 142 15.06 -13.07 12.24
C LYS A 142 14.89 -11.67 12.82
N GLU A 143 15.98 -10.91 12.97
CA GLU A 143 15.91 -9.54 13.49
C GLU A 143 15.18 -8.60 12.53
N ASP A 144 15.44 -8.71 11.23
CA ASP A 144 14.72 -7.94 10.21
C ASP A 144 13.23 -8.28 10.23
N LEU A 145 12.88 -9.57 10.31
CA LEU A 145 11.49 -10.02 10.41
C LEU A 145 10.81 -9.49 11.68
N ASN A 146 11.48 -9.50 12.83
CA ASN A 146 10.92 -8.98 14.08
C ASN A 146 10.64 -7.48 13.97
N LYS A 147 11.59 -6.68 13.44
CA LYS A 147 11.39 -5.24 13.21
C LYS A 147 10.19 -4.98 12.29
N ILE A 148 10.02 -5.81 11.26
CA ILE A 148 8.88 -5.77 10.35
C ILE A 148 7.56 -6.00 11.09
N LEU A 149 7.49 -7.06 11.89
CA LEU A 149 6.28 -7.41 12.64
C LEU A 149 5.94 -6.35 13.70
N GLU A 150 6.93 -5.82 14.39
CA GLU A 150 6.75 -4.71 15.35
C GLU A 150 6.22 -3.45 14.65
N LYS A 151 6.75 -3.11 13.48
CA LYS A 151 6.27 -1.98 12.69
C LYS A 151 4.83 -2.16 12.26
N ILE A 152 4.48 -3.35 11.75
CA ILE A 152 3.09 -3.69 11.40
C ILE A 152 2.18 -3.55 12.62
N ALA A 153 2.59 -4.05 13.79
CA ALA A 153 1.82 -3.94 15.02
C ALA A 153 1.56 -2.47 15.40
N ARG A 154 2.59 -1.61 15.35
CA ARG A 154 2.42 -0.16 15.62
C ARG A 154 1.46 0.51 14.64
N ILE A 155 1.57 0.19 13.34
CA ILE A 155 0.63 0.74 12.34
C ILE A 155 -0.79 0.23 12.61
N ARG A 156 -0.98 -1.05 13.00
CA ARG A 156 -2.31 -1.55 13.39
C ARG A 156 -2.92 -0.75 14.54
N GLU A 157 -2.13 -0.37 15.53
CA GLU A 157 -2.62 0.48 16.62
C GLU A 157 -3.03 1.87 16.13
N VAL A 158 -2.24 2.51 15.25
CA VAL A 158 -2.61 3.78 14.61
C VAL A 158 -3.93 3.63 13.83
N MET A 159 -4.10 2.53 13.10
CA MET A 159 -5.31 2.28 12.34
C MET A 159 -6.55 2.07 13.21
N LYS A 160 -6.39 1.49 14.41
CA LYS A 160 -7.49 1.30 15.38
C LYS A 160 -8.00 2.61 15.98
N ILE A 161 -7.14 3.62 16.12
CA ILE A 161 -7.50 4.89 16.77
C ILE A 161 -7.99 5.98 15.79
N GLY A 162 -8.33 5.60 14.55
CA GLY A 162 -8.84 6.54 13.53
C GLY A 162 -7.90 6.79 12.36
N GLY A 163 -6.77 6.08 12.26
CA GLY A 163 -5.86 6.19 11.11
C GLY A 163 -6.55 5.89 9.77
N LYS A 164 -7.59 5.05 9.75
CA LYS A 164 -8.37 4.77 8.53
C LYS A 164 -9.10 6.00 8.00
N ASP A 165 -9.69 6.78 8.90
CA ASP A 165 -10.43 7.98 8.53
C ASP A 165 -9.47 9.05 8.00
N LEU A 166 -8.29 9.18 8.61
CA LEU A 166 -7.24 10.07 8.14
C LEU A 166 -6.80 9.72 6.71
N ILE A 167 -6.56 8.44 6.41
CA ILE A 167 -6.21 8.00 5.05
C ILE A 167 -7.34 8.31 4.05
N GLY A 168 -8.60 8.11 4.46
CA GLY A 168 -9.77 8.44 3.66
C GLY A 168 -9.83 9.93 3.32
N VAL A 169 -9.64 10.80 4.32
CA VAL A 169 -9.60 12.27 4.12
C VAL A 169 -8.47 12.67 3.19
N ILE A 170 -7.26 12.12 3.36
CA ILE A 170 -6.14 12.46 2.47
C ILE A 170 -6.43 12.01 1.03
N SER A 171 -7.02 10.82 0.84
CA SER A 171 -7.38 10.32 -0.50
C SER A 171 -8.39 11.26 -1.17
N LEU A 172 -9.45 11.65 -0.45
CA LEU A 172 -10.43 12.63 -0.92
C LEU A 172 -9.78 13.96 -1.30
N LEU A 173 -8.87 14.46 -0.46
CA LEU A 173 -8.16 15.71 -0.74
C LEU A 173 -7.31 15.59 -2.00
N VAL A 174 -6.54 14.51 -2.18
CA VAL A 174 -5.70 14.33 -3.37
C VAL A 174 -6.55 14.28 -4.65
N GLU A 175 -7.70 13.63 -4.61
CA GLU A 175 -8.62 13.54 -5.75
C GLU A 175 -9.23 14.90 -6.13
N ASN A 176 -9.48 15.77 -5.15
CA ASN A 176 -10.25 17.00 -5.35
C ASN A 176 -9.38 18.28 -5.28
N ILE A 177 -8.08 18.18 -4.99
CA ILE A 177 -7.21 19.34 -4.71
C ILE A 177 -7.14 20.36 -5.85
N SER A 178 -7.30 19.90 -7.10
CA SER A 178 -7.29 20.75 -8.30
C SER A 178 -8.59 21.55 -8.47
N GLU A 179 -9.69 21.07 -7.91
CA GLU A 179 -11.04 21.62 -8.14
C GLU A 179 -11.50 22.54 -7.01
N ILE A 180 -10.93 22.40 -5.81
CA ILE A 180 -11.29 23.25 -4.67
C ILE A 180 -10.70 24.67 -4.78
N SER A 181 -11.49 25.66 -4.38
CA SER A 181 -11.13 27.08 -4.39
C SER A 181 -10.00 27.40 -3.41
N THR A 182 -9.33 28.55 -3.59
CA THR A 182 -8.32 29.04 -2.64
C THR A 182 -8.85 29.16 -1.21
N SER A 183 -10.08 29.69 -1.05
CA SER A 183 -10.71 29.80 0.27
C SER A 183 -10.92 28.46 0.97
N GLN A 184 -11.28 27.40 0.21
CA GLN A 184 -11.41 26.05 0.74
C GLN A 184 -10.04 25.47 1.12
N LYS A 185 -9.00 25.72 0.31
CA LYS A 185 -7.63 25.29 0.62
C LYS A 185 -7.12 25.90 1.93
N ASP A 186 -7.38 27.19 2.13
CA ASP A 186 -6.97 27.90 3.35
C ASP A 186 -7.70 27.36 4.58
N ALA A 187 -9.01 27.12 4.50
CA ALA A 187 -9.79 26.51 5.58
C ALA A 187 -9.31 25.08 5.92
N ILE A 188 -9.02 24.26 4.91
CA ILE A 188 -8.48 22.90 5.10
C ILE A 188 -7.10 22.98 5.76
N LYS A 189 -6.24 23.90 5.32
CA LYS A 189 -4.90 24.10 5.91
C LYS A 189 -4.99 24.46 7.40
N GLU A 190 -5.88 25.37 7.76
CA GLU A 190 -6.11 25.76 9.15
C GLU A 190 -6.51 24.54 10.00
N LYS A 191 -7.49 23.75 9.53
CA LYS A 191 -7.96 22.57 10.26
C LYS A 191 -6.92 21.47 10.38
N ILE A 192 -6.10 21.26 9.34
CA ILE A 192 -4.96 20.34 9.43
C ILE A 192 -3.95 20.83 10.47
N SER A 193 -3.65 22.13 10.51
CA SER A 193 -2.72 22.70 11.48
C SER A 193 -3.21 22.53 12.92
N GLU A 194 -4.50 22.80 13.17
CA GLU A 194 -5.15 22.61 14.46
C GLU A 194 -5.10 21.14 14.93
N PHE A 195 -5.42 20.22 14.03
CA PHE A 195 -5.32 18.78 14.29
C PHE A 195 -3.89 18.36 14.64
N VAL A 196 -2.89 18.76 13.83
CA VAL A 196 -1.48 18.40 14.07
C VAL A 196 -1.00 18.92 15.42
N GLN A 197 -1.30 20.18 15.75
CA GLN A 197 -0.90 20.76 17.03
C GLN A 197 -1.55 20.02 18.21
N THR A 198 -2.82 19.65 18.07
CA THR A 198 -3.54 18.88 19.11
C THR A 198 -2.87 17.53 19.35
N ILE A 199 -2.51 16.81 18.29
CA ILE A 199 -1.82 15.52 18.40
C ILE A 199 -0.43 15.69 19.03
N TRP A 200 0.35 16.70 18.64
CA TRP A 200 1.66 16.97 19.26
C TRP A 200 1.53 17.22 20.76
N ASN A 201 0.60 18.08 21.19
CA ASN A 201 0.38 18.36 22.61
C ASN A 201 0.01 17.08 23.41
N ILE A 202 -0.82 16.20 22.84
CA ILE A 202 -1.19 14.91 23.46
C ILE A 202 0.03 13.98 23.61
N LEU A 203 0.96 14.03 22.65
CA LEU A 203 2.15 13.17 22.68
C LEU A 203 3.25 13.73 23.60
N GLU A 204 3.43 15.04 23.65
CA GLU A 204 4.40 15.71 24.53
C GLU A 204 4.04 15.58 26.01
N THR A 205 2.76 15.70 26.36
CA THR A 205 2.26 15.51 27.74
C THR A 205 2.51 14.11 28.32
N LYS A 206 2.76 13.09 27.48
CA LYS A 206 3.18 11.75 27.92
C LYS A 206 4.66 11.64 28.27
N GLY A 207 5.48 12.63 27.94
CA GLY A 207 6.91 12.66 28.27
C GLY A 207 7.22 13.02 29.73
N GLU A 208 6.27 13.60 30.46
CA GLU A 208 6.49 14.13 31.82
C GLU A 208 6.04 13.17 32.95
N GLN A 209 5.39 12.05 32.63
CA GLN A 209 4.87 11.10 33.61
C GLN A 209 5.62 9.75 33.63
N LYS A 210 6.87 9.71 33.17
CA LYS A 210 7.67 8.47 33.12
C LYS A 210 8.98 8.57 33.88
#